data_AF-A0A380RGF8-F1
#
_entry.id   AF-A0A380RGF8-F1
#
_cell.length_a   1.000
_cell.length_b   1.000
_cell.length_c   1.000
_cell.angle_alpha   90.00
_cell.angle_beta   90.00
_cell.angle_gamma   90.00
#
_symmetry.space_group_name_H-M   'P 1'
#
loop_
_entity.id
_entity.type
_entity.pdbx_description
1 polymer ?
#
loop_
_entity_poly.entity_id
_entity_poly.type
_entity_poly.pdbx_seq_one_letter_code
_entity_poly.pdbx_strand_id
1 'polypeptide(L)'
;MNEELYNSLCDSLNARSGTLQPNDLSDDVFRIKWPRNIAFTVHGNQRYGWFYVERDKQQVSSTFRYHKIPDSRSIGIMQNLIDEAETGKYNNKKTLSDRIHEAVQQRQLTSCMNNTKWRELLNDLAEIPNLSIRYKTLFDETDPESAWSLSSDEYLYYMNMAEVEWFAIDDTIRESTQKGLLLDPEISEESVKDKIEGILKKHNIYFEYEIDSGVLTVFGYK
;
A
#
# COMPACT_ATOMS: atom_id res chain seq x y z
N MET A 1 11.47 4.04 22.97
CA MET A 1 11.54 5.52 22.96
C MET A 1 12.99 5.91 22.71
N ASN A 2 13.28 6.60 21.59
CA ASN A 2 14.65 6.92 21.18
C ASN A 2 14.93 8.42 21.34
N GLU A 3 14.86 8.91 22.58
CA GLU A 3 15.12 10.31 22.93
C GLU A 3 16.50 10.79 22.45
N GLU A 4 17.49 9.89 22.44
CA GLU A 4 18.85 10.19 21.99
C GLU A 4 18.90 10.58 20.50
N LEU A 5 18.14 9.87 19.65
CA LEU A 5 18.02 10.25 18.23
C LEU A 5 17.25 11.56 18.06
N TYR A 6 16.14 11.75 18.77
CA TYR A 6 15.37 12.99 18.70
C TYR A 6 16.24 14.21 19.05
N ASN A 7 16.97 14.14 20.17
CA ASN A 7 17.85 15.21 20.62
C ASN A 7 18.98 15.46 19.61
N SER A 8 19.62 14.41 19.09
CA SER A 8 20.68 14.55 18.08
C SER A 8 20.19 15.25 16.80
N LEU A 9 18.95 14.97 16.37
CA LEU A 9 18.34 15.61 15.21
C LEU A 9 17.95 17.07 15.51
N CYS A 10 17.45 17.38 16.71
CA CYS A 10 17.18 18.75 17.14
C CYS A 10 18.44 19.62 17.13
N ASP A 11 19.58 19.06 17.54
CA ASP A 11 20.86 19.77 17.56
C ASP A 11 21.45 19.95 16.16
N SER A 12 21.15 19.04 15.23
CA SER A 12 21.79 19.00 13.90
C SER A 12 20.96 19.66 12.79
N LEU A 13 19.64 19.77 12.95
CA LEU A 13 18.72 20.26 11.92
C LEU A 13 18.11 21.59 12.32
N ASN A 14 18.01 22.49 11.34
CA ASN A 14 17.28 23.74 11.49
C ASN A 14 15.85 23.57 10.96
N ALA A 15 14.86 23.64 11.85
CA ALA A 15 13.44 23.48 11.50
C ALA A 15 12.85 24.63 10.66
N ARG A 16 13.60 25.72 10.45
CA ARG A 16 13.15 26.93 9.76
C ARG A 16 11.89 27.51 10.42
N SER A 17 10.85 27.81 9.65
CA SER A 17 9.56 28.26 10.20
C SER A 17 8.68 27.11 10.70
N GLY A 18 9.12 25.86 10.47
CA GLY A 18 8.39 24.66 10.84
C GLY A 18 8.30 24.46 12.36
N THR A 19 7.16 23.95 12.82
CA THR A 19 6.93 23.61 14.22
C THR A 19 7.35 22.17 14.49
N LEU A 20 8.38 22.00 15.30
CA LEU A 20 8.82 20.70 15.79
C LEU A 20 7.70 20.08 16.64
N GLN A 21 7.37 18.83 16.38
CA GLN A 21 6.40 18.09 17.16
C GLN A 21 7.09 17.41 18.35
N PRO A 22 6.41 17.35 19.51
CA PRO A 22 6.92 16.58 20.65
C PRO A 22 6.93 15.08 20.30
N ASN A 23 7.86 14.35 20.93
CA ASN A 23 8.07 12.92 20.71
C ASN A 23 7.00 12.10 21.46
N ASP A 24 5.77 12.15 20.96
CA ASP A 24 4.59 11.62 21.64
C ASP A 24 4.35 10.15 21.27
N LEU A 25 5.19 9.22 21.74
CA LEU A 25 5.00 7.76 21.68
C LEU A 25 4.63 7.13 20.31
N SER A 26 4.66 7.88 19.22
CA SER A 26 4.37 7.42 17.87
C SER A 26 5.57 6.68 17.26
N ASP A 27 5.33 5.90 16.21
CA ASP A 27 6.39 5.28 15.39
C ASP A 27 7.32 6.31 14.71
N ASP A 28 6.92 7.59 14.69
CA ASP A 28 7.73 8.72 14.23
C ASP A 28 8.72 9.12 15.33
N VAL A 29 10.01 9.21 14.99
CA VAL A 29 11.05 9.63 15.95
C VAL A 29 11.29 11.12 15.92
N PHE A 30 11.08 11.79 14.79
CA PHE A 30 11.28 13.24 14.66
C PHE A 30 10.36 13.79 13.57
N ARG A 31 9.67 14.89 13.87
CA ARG A 31 8.68 15.45 12.95
C ARG A 31 8.62 16.97 13.02
N ILE A 32 8.72 17.62 11.85
CA ILE A 32 8.53 19.07 11.72
C ILE A 32 7.28 19.30 10.86
N LYS A 33 6.40 20.20 11.28
CA LYS A 33 5.16 20.55 10.56
C LYS A 33 5.15 22.00 10.09
N TRP A 34 4.60 22.21 8.90
CA TRP A 34 4.30 23.52 8.33
C TRP A 34 2.78 23.67 8.10
N PRO A 35 2.30 24.90 7.82
CA PRO A 35 0.95 25.11 7.29
C PRO A 35 0.66 24.23 6.05
N ARG A 36 -0.63 24.08 5.70
CA ARG A 36 -1.09 23.25 4.57
C ARG A 36 -0.78 21.75 4.73
N ASN A 37 -0.72 21.27 5.98
CA ASN A 37 -0.50 19.87 6.33
C ASN A 37 0.77 19.26 5.74
N ILE A 38 1.81 20.08 5.53
CA ILE A 38 3.14 19.59 5.13
C ILE A 38 3.90 19.15 6.37
N ALA A 39 4.56 18.00 6.31
CA ALA A 39 5.43 17.53 7.38
C ALA A 39 6.70 16.90 6.83
N PHE A 40 7.82 17.10 7.51
CA PHE A 40 9.02 16.28 7.36
C PHE A 40 9.03 15.28 8.51
N THR A 41 9.17 13.99 8.19
CA THR A 41 9.08 12.89 9.17
C THR A 41 10.31 11.99 9.07
N VAL A 42 10.85 11.59 10.22
CA VAL A 42 11.93 10.60 10.36
C VAL A 42 11.42 9.45 11.23
N HIS A 43 11.65 8.23 10.77
CA HIS A 43 11.36 6.99 11.47
C HIS A 43 12.62 6.17 11.68
N GLY A 44 12.63 5.33 12.71
CA GLY A 44 13.66 4.33 12.94
C GLY A 44 14.40 4.50 14.26
N ASN A 45 15.71 4.26 14.26
CA ASN A 45 16.55 4.44 15.44
C ASN A 45 17.95 4.96 15.05
N GLN A 46 18.89 5.05 16.00
CA GLN A 46 20.22 5.61 15.70
C GLN A 46 21.04 4.81 14.68
N ARG A 47 20.72 3.53 14.49
CA ARG A 47 21.44 2.59 13.61
C ARG A 47 20.78 2.38 12.26
N TYR A 48 19.49 2.67 12.14
CA TYR A 48 18.80 2.54 10.87
C TYR A 48 17.49 3.30 10.91
N GLY A 49 17.16 3.96 9.82
CA GLY A 49 15.86 4.57 9.67
C GLY A 49 15.68 5.17 8.29
N TRP A 50 14.54 5.84 8.13
CA TRP A 50 14.17 6.48 6.88
C TRP A 50 13.42 7.77 7.14
N PHE A 51 13.42 8.64 6.14
CA PHE A 51 12.80 9.95 6.23
C PHE A 51 12.28 10.42 4.86
N TYR A 52 11.28 11.29 4.91
CA TYR A 52 10.58 11.80 3.74
C TYR A 52 9.73 13.02 4.12
N VAL A 53 9.14 13.64 3.10
CA VAL A 53 8.16 14.73 3.24
C VAL A 53 6.76 14.20 2.93
N GLU A 54 5.81 14.59 3.76
CA GLU A 54 4.39 14.30 3.67
C GLU A 54 3.58 15.56 3.37
N ARG A 55 2.45 15.36 2.69
CA ARG A 55 1.35 16.32 2.57
C ARG A 55 0.06 15.59 2.90
N ASP A 56 -0.79 16.18 3.75
CA ASP A 56 -2.06 15.58 4.16
C ASP A 56 -1.90 14.14 4.72
N LYS A 57 -0.79 13.92 5.46
CA LYS A 57 -0.36 12.63 6.02
C LYS A 57 -0.02 11.54 4.98
N GLN A 58 0.28 11.93 3.75
CA GLN A 58 0.69 11.02 2.68
C GLN A 58 2.05 11.44 2.14
N GLN A 59 2.92 10.47 1.90
CA GLN A 59 4.25 10.73 1.36
C GLN A 59 4.18 11.38 -0.03
N VAL A 60 4.93 12.48 -0.22
CA VAL A 60 5.01 13.22 -1.49
C VAL A 60 6.44 13.40 -2.02
N SER A 61 7.46 13.03 -1.24
CA SER A 61 8.85 12.94 -1.69
C SER A 61 9.29 11.48 -1.87
N SER A 62 10.49 11.26 -2.41
CA SER A 62 11.15 9.96 -2.29
C SER A 62 11.47 9.63 -0.82
N THR A 63 11.52 8.33 -0.50
CA THR A 63 12.03 7.85 0.78
C THR A 63 13.55 7.80 0.75
N PHE A 64 14.19 8.39 1.75
CA PHE A 64 15.64 8.29 1.95
C PHE A 64 15.92 7.46 3.19
N ARG A 65 17.02 6.70 3.18
CA ARG A 65 17.43 5.81 4.28
C ARG A 65 18.76 6.24 4.86
N TYR A 66 18.95 5.99 6.15
CA TYR A 66 20.24 6.16 6.82
C TYR A 66 20.59 4.91 7.63
N HIS A 67 21.89 4.69 7.84
CA HIS A 67 22.43 3.52 8.56
C HIS A 67 23.18 3.89 9.85
N LYS A 68 23.36 5.18 10.12
CA LYS A 68 23.88 5.69 11.39
C LYS A 68 23.61 7.20 11.45
N ILE A 69 23.18 7.69 12.60
CA ILE A 69 23.13 9.14 12.88
C ILE A 69 24.04 9.44 14.08
N PRO A 70 24.81 10.54 14.05
CA PRO A 70 24.91 11.54 12.98
C PRO A 70 25.81 11.09 11.82
N ASP A 71 25.25 11.10 10.61
CA ASP A 71 25.99 10.97 9.34
C ASP A 71 25.82 12.28 8.56
N SER A 72 26.92 12.96 8.23
CA SER A 72 26.88 14.30 7.63
C SER A 72 26.15 14.34 6.29
N ARG A 73 26.24 13.26 5.51
CA ARG A 73 25.49 13.12 4.25
C ARG A 73 23.99 13.05 4.52
N SER A 74 23.56 12.17 5.41
CA SER A 74 22.14 12.01 5.75
C SER A 74 21.56 13.29 6.33
N ILE A 75 22.27 13.97 7.26
CA ILE A 75 21.87 15.27 7.81
C ILE A 75 21.75 16.33 6.71
N GLY A 76 22.71 16.38 5.76
CA GLY A 76 22.63 17.29 4.62
C GLY A 76 21.40 17.06 3.73
N ILE A 77 21.04 15.80 3.47
CA ILE A 77 19.83 15.47 2.70
C ILE A 77 18.57 15.84 3.49
N MET A 78 18.52 15.55 4.80
CA MET A 78 17.39 15.93 5.67
C MET A 78 17.20 17.45 5.67
N GLN A 79 18.27 18.23 5.85
CA GLN A 79 18.20 19.69 5.83
C GLN A 79 17.73 20.21 4.47
N ASN A 80 18.19 19.61 3.37
CA ASN A 80 17.71 20.00 2.04
C ASN A 80 16.20 19.74 1.88
N LEU A 81 15.68 18.61 2.35
CA LEU A 81 14.24 18.35 2.32
C LEU A 81 13.44 19.35 3.17
N ILE A 82 13.98 19.76 4.31
CA ILE A 82 13.39 20.80 5.17
C ILE A 82 13.38 22.16 4.44
N ASP A 83 14.49 22.54 3.79
CA ASP A 83 14.59 23.79 3.03
C ASP A 83 13.65 23.78 1.79
N GLU A 84 13.49 22.63 1.15
CA GLU A 84 12.52 22.42 0.08
C GLU A 84 11.05 22.53 0.57
N ALA A 85 10.75 22.04 1.76
CA ALA A 85 9.44 22.20 2.39
C ALA A 85 9.16 23.68 2.71
N GLU A 86 10.14 24.38 3.29
CA GLU A 86 10.07 25.81 3.62
C GLU A 86 9.81 26.67 2.37
N THR A 87 10.51 26.39 1.27
CA THR A 87 10.33 27.10 -0.01
C THR A 87 9.01 26.76 -0.72
N GLY A 88 8.23 25.81 -0.19
CA GLY A 88 6.93 25.44 -0.73
C GLY A 88 6.97 24.48 -1.92
N LYS A 89 8.10 23.79 -2.17
CA LYS A 89 8.25 22.80 -3.26
C LYS A 89 7.14 21.75 -3.26
N TYR A 90 6.66 21.37 -2.08
CA TYR A 90 5.66 20.31 -1.88
C TYR A 90 4.21 20.79 -1.85
N ASN A 91 3.96 22.11 -1.90
CA ASN A 91 2.62 22.68 -1.75
C ASN A 91 1.60 22.18 -2.78
N ASN A 92 2.06 21.93 -4.01
CA ASN A 92 1.22 21.49 -5.13
C ASN A 92 1.53 20.05 -5.54
N LYS A 93 2.33 19.31 -4.75
CA LYS A 93 2.60 17.90 -5.04
C LYS A 93 1.34 17.10 -4.75
N LYS A 94 0.90 16.32 -5.74
CA LYS A 94 -0.26 15.44 -5.62
C LYS A 94 0.02 14.33 -4.62
N THR A 95 -0.89 14.15 -3.67
CA THR A 95 -0.90 13.00 -2.78
C THR A 95 -1.36 11.74 -3.53
N LEU A 96 -1.23 10.56 -2.93
CA LEU A 96 -1.78 9.34 -3.50
C LEU A 96 -3.30 9.47 -3.68
N SER A 97 -4.01 10.03 -2.70
CA SER A 97 -5.45 10.30 -2.81
C SER A 97 -5.79 11.27 -3.94
N ASP A 98 -5.00 12.34 -4.15
CA ASP A 98 -5.21 13.27 -5.28
C ASP A 98 -5.08 12.51 -6.62
N ARG A 99 -4.08 11.63 -6.74
CA ARG A 99 -3.83 10.83 -7.94
C ARG A 99 -4.95 9.81 -8.20
N ILE A 100 -5.42 9.12 -7.16
CA ILE A 100 -6.55 8.19 -7.25
C ILE A 100 -7.80 8.93 -7.71
N HIS A 101 -8.11 10.06 -7.07
CA HIS A 101 -9.30 10.86 -7.40
C HIS A 101 -9.26 11.35 -8.85
N GLU A 102 -8.11 11.84 -9.30
CA GLU A 102 -7.91 12.26 -10.69
C GLU A 102 -8.08 11.09 -11.67
N ALA A 103 -7.51 9.92 -11.38
CA ALA A 103 -7.66 8.74 -12.23
C ALA A 103 -9.13 8.29 -12.34
N VAL A 104 -9.83 8.23 -11.21
CA VAL A 104 -11.26 7.88 -11.13
C VAL A 104 -12.11 8.89 -11.94
N GLN A 105 -11.84 10.19 -11.79
CA GLN A 105 -12.54 11.24 -12.54
C GLN A 105 -12.27 11.18 -14.04
N GLN A 106 -11.01 11.05 -14.45
CA GLN A 106 -10.62 10.99 -15.86
C GLN A 106 -11.25 9.80 -16.59
N ARG A 107 -11.39 8.66 -15.89
CA ARG A 107 -11.97 7.43 -16.43
C ARG A 107 -13.47 7.29 -16.16
N GLN A 108 -14.10 8.26 -15.48
CA GLN A 108 -15.52 8.25 -15.09
C GLN A 108 -15.96 7.00 -14.32
N LEU A 109 -15.09 6.52 -13.43
CA LEU A 109 -15.34 5.31 -12.65
C LEU A 109 -16.24 5.62 -11.45
N THR A 110 -17.12 4.68 -11.10
CA THR A 110 -18.06 4.83 -9.97
C THR A 110 -17.59 3.98 -8.79
N SER A 111 -17.69 4.52 -7.58
CA SER A 111 -17.32 3.80 -6.35
C SER A 111 -18.15 2.53 -6.14
N CYS A 112 -17.50 1.37 -6.13
CA CYS A 112 -18.14 0.08 -5.83
C CYS A 112 -17.70 -0.48 -4.47
N MET A 113 -16.55 -0.05 -3.95
CA MET A 113 -15.90 -0.62 -2.77
C MET A 113 -15.46 0.42 -1.75
N ASN A 114 -15.32 0.00 -0.49
CA ASN A 114 -14.75 0.81 0.58
C ASN A 114 -13.78 -0.03 1.42
N ASN A 115 -13.04 0.62 2.31
CA ASN A 115 -12.03 -0.04 3.14
C ASN A 115 -12.60 -1.20 3.98
N THR A 116 -13.85 -1.09 4.45
CA THR A 116 -14.50 -2.13 5.24
C THR A 116 -14.78 -3.36 4.38
N LYS A 117 -15.42 -3.18 3.21
CA LYS A 117 -15.74 -4.27 2.28
C LYS A 117 -14.48 -4.97 1.78
N TRP A 118 -13.42 -4.23 1.47
CA TRP A 118 -12.14 -4.82 1.06
C TRP A 118 -11.56 -5.70 2.16
N ARG A 119 -11.51 -5.20 3.40
CA ARG A 119 -11.01 -5.96 4.54
C ARG A 119 -11.83 -7.22 4.80
N GLU A 120 -13.16 -7.11 4.76
CA GLU A 120 -14.07 -8.25 4.97
C GLU A 120 -13.93 -9.30 3.85
N LEU A 121 -13.82 -8.86 2.60
CA LEU A 121 -13.58 -9.74 1.46
C LEU A 121 -12.26 -10.50 1.62
N LEU A 122 -11.15 -9.81 1.84
CA LEU A 122 -9.83 -10.44 1.95
C LEU A 122 -9.75 -11.40 3.14
N ASN A 123 -10.35 -11.04 4.28
CA ASN A 123 -10.38 -11.90 5.46
C ASN A 123 -11.12 -13.22 5.19
N ASP A 124 -12.31 -13.16 4.58
CA ASP A 124 -13.10 -14.36 4.29
C ASP A 124 -12.46 -15.20 3.16
N LEU A 125 -11.87 -14.56 2.15
CA LEU A 125 -11.15 -15.28 1.08
C LEU A 125 -9.88 -15.96 1.58
N ALA A 126 -9.21 -15.41 2.60
CA ALA A 126 -8.02 -16.02 3.20
C ALA A 126 -8.31 -17.39 3.86
N GLU A 127 -9.58 -17.70 4.15
CA GLU A 127 -10.00 -19.02 4.64
C GLU A 127 -10.00 -20.09 3.53
N ILE A 128 -9.90 -19.68 2.25
CA ILE A 128 -9.83 -20.57 1.10
C ILE A 128 -8.35 -20.75 0.71
N PRO A 129 -7.73 -21.91 1.01
CA PRO A 129 -6.32 -22.12 0.69
C PRO A 129 -6.08 -22.16 -0.82
N ASN A 130 -4.89 -21.75 -1.25
CA ASN A 130 -4.44 -21.82 -2.65
C ASN A 130 -5.34 -21.09 -3.65
N LEU A 131 -6.13 -20.11 -3.19
CA LEU A 131 -7.02 -19.34 -4.05
C LEU A 131 -6.20 -18.48 -5.02
N SER A 132 -6.42 -18.70 -6.32
CA SER A 132 -5.74 -17.97 -7.40
C SER A 132 -6.42 -16.62 -7.63
N ILE A 133 -5.63 -15.56 -7.57
CA ILE A 133 -6.08 -14.18 -7.73
C ILE A 133 -5.24 -13.41 -8.75
N ARG A 134 -5.84 -12.36 -9.29
CA ARG A 134 -5.22 -11.32 -10.11
C ARG A 134 -5.81 -9.98 -9.73
N TYR A 135 -5.04 -8.91 -9.78
CA TYR A 135 -5.59 -7.56 -9.66
C TYR A 135 -4.80 -6.57 -10.48
N LYS A 136 -5.45 -5.46 -10.78
CA LYS A 136 -4.85 -4.31 -11.44
C LYS A 136 -5.10 -3.08 -10.59
N THR A 137 -4.10 -2.23 -10.49
CA THR A 137 -4.23 -0.90 -9.90
C THR A 137 -4.54 0.15 -10.97
N LEU A 138 -5.10 1.28 -10.53
CA LEU A 138 -5.33 2.46 -11.37
C LEU A 138 -4.06 2.97 -12.07
N PHE A 139 -2.87 2.59 -11.59
CA PHE A 139 -1.59 3.07 -12.07
C PHE A 139 -0.82 2.04 -12.91
N ASP A 140 -1.33 0.82 -13.05
CA ASP A 140 -0.71 -0.19 -13.89
C ASP A 140 -1.00 0.08 -15.38
N GLU A 141 0.03 -0.02 -16.21
CA GLU A 141 -0.06 0.20 -17.66
C GLU A 141 -0.67 -1.02 -18.37
N THR A 142 -0.43 -2.23 -17.85
CA THR A 142 -0.83 -3.50 -18.44
C THR A 142 -1.52 -4.38 -17.41
N ASP A 143 -2.36 -5.30 -17.89
CA ASP A 143 -3.00 -6.29 -17.04
C ASP A 143 -1.97 -7.36 -16.59
N PRO A 144 -2.12 -7.95 -15.40
CA PRO A 144 -1.23 -9.02 -14.94
C PRO A 144 -1.34 -10.24 -15.86
N GLU A 145 -0.20 -10.72 -16.36
CA GLU A 145 -0.13 -11.89 -17.23
C GLU A 145 -0.32 -13.21 -16.47
N SER A 146 0.08 -13.25 -15.20
CA SER A 146 0.04 -14.44 -14.35
C SER A 146 -0.86 -14.23 -13.15
N ALA A 147 -1.52 -15.29 -12.70
CA ALA A 147 -2.18 -15.33 -11.40
C ALA A 147 -1.22 -15.81 -10.32
N TRP A 148 -1.56 -15.52 -9.06
CA TRP A 148 -0.80 -15.97 -7.89
C TRP A 148 -1.75 -16.32 -6.74
N SER A 149 -1.23 -17.05 -5.75
CA SER A 149 -2.04 -17.43 -4.58
C SER A 149 -2.24 -16.23 -3.66
N LEU A 150 -3.48 -16.02 -3.21
CA LEU A 150 -3.83 -14.99 -2.21
C LEU A 150 -2.96 -15.10 -0.95
N SER A 151 -2.66 -16.32 -0.51
CA SER A 151 -1.84 -16.55 0.69
C SER A 151 -0.37 -16.19 0.51
N SER A 152 0.10 -16.13 -0.74
CA SER A 152 1.50 -15.80 -1.07
C SER A 152 1.72 -14.33 -1.42
N ASP A 153 0.64 -13.56 -1.59
CA ASP A 153 0.73 -12.14 -1.92
C ASP A 153 0.89 -11.28 -0.66
N GLU A 154 2.14 -11.03 -0.27
CA GLU A 154 2.43 -10.10 0.82
C GLU A 154 2.06 -8.65 0.48
N TYR A 155 2.15 -8.25 -0.79
CA TYR A 155 1.93 -6.86 -1.21
C TYR A 155 0.46 -6.43 -1.02
N LEU A 156 -0.47 -7.32 -1.34
CA LEU A 156 -1.91 -7.08 -1.22
C LEU A 156 -2.32 -6.67 0.21
N TYR A 157 -1.67 -7.21 1.24
CA TYR A 157 -1.97 -6.86 2.65
C TYR A 157 -1.47 -5.48 3.07
N TYR A 158 -0.48 -4.92 2.37
CA TYR A 158 0.12 -3.60 2.69
C TYR A 158 -0.29 -2.49 1.71
N MET A 159 -0.79 -2.84 0.53
CA MET A 159 -1.18 -1.85 -0.47
C MET A 159 -2.44 -1.08 -0.07
N ASN A 160 -2.61 0.13 -0.61
CA ASN A 160 -3.83 0.90 -0.39
C ASN A 160 -4.94 0.37 -1.33
N MET A 161 -5.96 -0.24 -0.74
CA MET A 161 -7.09 -0.81 -1.50
C MET A 161 -7.87 0.20 -2.37
N ALA A 162 -7.71 1.50 -2.12
CA ALA A 162 -8.27 2.53 -3.00
C ALA A 162 -7.55 2.63 -4.36
N GLU A 163 -6.38 2.01 -4.51
CA GLU A 163 -5.63 1.92 -5.77
C GLU A 163 -6.15 0.80 -6.68
N VAL A 164 -6.85 -0.21 -6.13
CA VAL A 164 -7.34 -1.36 -6.90
C VAL A 164 -8.42 -0.90 -7.88
N GLU A 165 -8.18 -1.16 -9.16
CA GLU A 165 -9.12 -0.95 -10.26
C GLU A 165 -10.07 -2.14 -10.34
N TRP A 166 -9.51 -3.35 -10.43
CA TRP A 166 -10.27 -4.59 -10.39
C TRP A 166 -9.47 -5.69 -9.67
N PHE A 167 -10.21 -6.64 -9.10
CA PHE A 167 -9.72 -7.81 -8.38
C PHE A 167 -10.47 -9.04 -8.91
N ALA A 168 -9.74 -9.93 -9.57
CA ALA A 168 -10.24 -11.13 -10.22
C ALA A 168 -9.85 -12.36 -9.41
N ILE A 169 -10.82 -13.26 -9.23
CA ILE A 169 -10.69 -14.48 -8.44
C ILE A 169 -11.07 -15.65 -9.34
N ASP A 170 -10.17 -16.63 -9.48
CA ASP A 170 -10.48 -17.84 -10.23
C ASP A 170 -11.44 -18.71 -9.41
N ASP A 171 -12.46 -19.27 -10.06
CA ASP A 171 -13.51 -20.05 -9.43
C ASP A 171 -13.12 -21.51 -9.14
N THR A 172 -11.88 -21.87 -9.46
CA THR A 172 -11.33 -23.22 -9.41
C THR A 172 -9.93 -23.21 -8.79
N ILE A 173 -9.69 -24.11 -7.85
CA ILE A 173 -8.35 -24.36 -7.28
C ILE A 173 -7.75 -25.55 -8.01
N ARG A 174 -6.50 -25.38 -8.49
CA ARG A 174 -5.70 -26.43 -9.11
C ARG A 174 -4.56 -26.81 -8.17
N GLU A 175 -4.57 -28.05 -7.70
CA GLU A 175 -3.48 -28.57 -6.88
C GLU A 175 -2.70 -29.64 -7.65
N SER A 176 -1.37 -29.56 -7.58
CA SER A 176 -0.46 -30.52 -8.18
C SER A 176 0.22 -31.31 -7.07
N THR A 177 -0.13 -32.59 -6.95
CA THR A 177 0.44 -33.49 -5.96
C THR A 177 1.50 -34.37 -6.61
N GLN A 178 2.76 -34.16 -6.22
CA GLN A 178 3.87 -34.97 -6.71
C GLN A 178 3.79 -36.39 -6.13
N LYS A 179 3.62 -37.42 -6.97
CA LYS A 179 3.63 -38.84 -6.56
C LYS A 179 5.03 -39.48 -6.54
N GLY A 180 6.08 -38.66 -6.42
CA GLY A 180 7.48 -39.05 -6.51
C GLY A 180 8.20 -38.40 -7.70
N LEU A 181 9.49 -38.71 -7.91
CA LEU A 181 10.33 -38.06 -8.94
C LEU A 181 10.09 -38.57 -10.37
N LEU A 182 9.48 -39.76 -10.52
CA LEU A 182 9.36 -40.47 -11.80
C LEU A 182 7.94 -40.52 -12.36
N LEU A 183 6.95 -40.13 -11.56
CA LEU A 183 5.55 -40.09 -11.99
C LEU A 183 5.16 -38.65 -12.24
N ASP A 184 4.35 -38.44 -13.28
CA ASP A 184 3.73 -37.16 -13.52
C ASP A 184 2.89 -36.77 -12.29
N PRO A 185 2.85 -35.47 -11.94
CA PRO A 185 2.04 -35.00 -10.82
C PRO A 185 0.56 -35.32 -11.05
N GLU A 186 -0.13 -35.70 -9.99
CA GLU A 186 -1.59 -35.77 -10.02
C GLU A 186 -2.15 -34.36 -9.88
N ILE A 187 -2.95 -33.94 -10.85
CA ILE A 187 -3.63 -32.65 -10.83
C ILE A 187 -5.06 -32.88 -10.35
N SER A 188 -5.44 -32.22 -9.26
CA SER A 188 -6.83 -32.14 -8.80
C SER A 188 -7.37 -30.74 -9.03
N GLU A 189 -8.62 -30.65 -9.50
CA GLU A 189 -9.35 -29.39 -9.67
C GLU A 189 -10.61 -29.41 -8.81
N GLU A 190 -10.77 -28.41 -7.95
CA GLU A 190 -11.98 -28.21 -7.13
C GLU A 190 -12.59 -26.85 -7.48
N SER A 191 -13.87 -26.82 -7.84
CA SER A 191 -14.61 -25.56 -7.96
C SER A 191 -14.94 -24.99 -6.58
N VAL A 192 -14.59 -23.73 -6.37
CA VAL A 192 -14.88 -22.95 -5.17
C VAL A 192 -15.85 -21.80 -5.44
N LYS A 193 -16.45 -21.77 -6.63
CA LYS A 193 -17.39 -20.73 -7.08
C LYS A 193 -18.46 -20.39 -6.04
N ASP A 194 -19.20 -21.39 -5.57
CA ASP A 194 -20.33 -21.17 -4.64
C ASP A 194 -19.87 -20.58 -3.31
N LYS A 195 -18.64 -20.93 -2.86
CA LYS A 195 -18.02 -20.36 -1.65
C LYS A 195 -17.71 -18.88 -1.88
N ILE A 196 -17.08 -18.53 -3.00
CA ILE A 196 -16.72 -17.15 -3.34
C ILE A 196 -17.98 -16.29 -3.53
N GLU A 197 -18.97 -16.77 -4.30
CA GLU A 197 -20.24 -16.07 -4.47
C GLU A 197 -20.95 -15.85 -3.13
N GLY A 198 -20.91 -16.84 -2.23
CA GLY A 198 -21.45 -16.72 -0.88
C GLY A 198 -20.81 -15.58 -0.09
N ILE A 199 -19.49 -15.45 -0.14
CA ILE A 199 -18.73 -14.36 0.50
C ILE A 199 -19.10 -13.01 -0.10
N LEU A 200 -19.13 -12.89 -1.43
CA LEU A 200 -19.47 -11.64 -2.12
C LEU A 200 -20.90 -11.18 -1.80
N LYS A 201 -21.86 -12.11 -1.80
CA LYS A 201 -23.27 -11.85 -1.43
C LYS A 201 -23.40 -11.47 0.05
N LYS A 202 -22.70 -12.16 0.96
CA LYS A 202 -22.67 -11.87 2.41
C LYS A 202 -22.30 -10.40 2.69
N HIS A 203 -21.35 -9.86 1.95
CA HIS A 203 -20.84 -8.48 2.15
C HIS A 203 -21.48 -7.44 1.21
N ASN A 204 -22.52 -7.82 0.46
CA ASN A 204 -23.17 -6.97 -0.55
C ASN A 204 -22.15 -6.36 -1.52
N ILE A 205 -21.22 -7.18 -2.01
CA ILE A 205 -20.21 -6.80 -3.00
C ILE A 205 -20.74 -7.17 -4.38
N TYR A 206 -20.78 -6.19 -5.28
CA TYR A 206 -21.11 -6.42 -6.68
C TYR A 206 -19.90 -7.07 -7.38
N PHE A 207 -20.18 -8.00 -8.28
CA PHE A 207 -19.17 -8.70 -9.07
C PHE A 207 -19.72 -9.04 -10.45
N GLU A 208 -18.82 -9.20 -11.40
CA GLU A 208 -19.09 -9.80 -12.71
C GLU A 208 -18.50 -11.20 -12.76
N TYR A 209 -19.20 -12.12 -13.42
CA TYR A 209 -18.72 -13.49 -13.62
C TYR A 209 -18.58 -13.77 -15.10
N GLU A 210 -17.37 -14.10 -15.52
CA GLU A 210 -17.07 -14.52 -16.88
C GLU A 210 -17.08 -16.06 -16.94
N ILE A 211 -18.11 -16.61 -17.58
CA ILE A 211 -18.37 -18.06 -17.62
C ILE A 211 -17.24 -18.82 -18.33
N ASP A 212 -16.71 -18.27 -19.42
CA ASP A 212 -15.72 -18.95 -20.26
C ASP A 212 -14.35 -19.05 -19.58
N SER A 213 -13.99 -18.07 -18.77
CA SER A 213 -12.72 -18.04 -18.04
C SER A 213 -12.83 -18.57 -16.60
N GLY A 214 -14.04 -18.68 -16.06
CA GLY A 214 -14.27 -19.11 -14.67
C GLY A 214 -13.82 -18.06 -13.66
N VAL A 215 -14.00 -16.77 -13.96
CA VAL A 215 -13.45 -15.67 -13.16
C VAL A 215 -14.55 -14.80 -12.56
N LEU A 216 -14.46 -14.54 -11.26
CA LEU A 216 -15.27 -13.54 -10.56
C LEU A 216 -14.45 -12.25 -10.42
N THR A 217 -14.93 -11.16 -11.01
CA THR A 217 -14.27 -9.85 -10.99
C THR A 217 -15.02 -8.87 -10.10
N VAL A 218 -14.32 -8.36 -9.08
CA VAL A 218 -14.78 -7.28 -8.21
C VAL A 218 -14.09 -6.00 -8.65
N PHE A 219 -14.88 -4.95 -8.92
CA PHE A 219 -14.34 -3.63 -9.23
C PHE A 219 -14.15 -2.82 -7.95
N GLY A 220 -13.10 -2.00 -7.92
CA GLY A 220 -12.76 -1.18 -6.77
C GLY A 220 -13.51 0.16 -6.69
N TYR A 221 -12.73 1.21 -6.42
CA TYR A 221 -13.10 2.63 -6.41
C TYR A 221 -13.84 3.17 -5.17
N LYS A 222 -13.38 4.34 -4.74
CA LYS A 222 -13.79 5.10 -3.55
C LYS A 222 -14.03 6.56 -3.93
#